data_AF-A0A1W5DCA6-F1
#
_entry.id   AF-A0A1W5DCA6-F1
#
_cell.length_a   1.000
_cell.length_b   1.000
_cell.length_c   1.000
_cell.angle_alpha   90.00
_cell.angle_beta   90.00
_cell.angle_gamma   90.00
#
_symmetry.space_group_name_H-M   'P 1'
#
loop_
_entity.id
_entity.type
_entity.pdbx_description
1 polymer ?
#
loop_
_entity_poly.entity_id
_entity_poly.type
_entity_poly.pdbx_seq_one_letter_code
_entity_poly.pdbx_strand_id
1 'polypeptide(L)'
;MQGTNTPPLIPLPDWLIVKNLPPNLGTITFLLYATLYVLMEPVAGGLLAPILLGWTALANHITTTFVSTANYWALGIHIAAWIAQFIGHGAFEGRAPALLDNLTQAFFLAPFFVWMEILFFFGYRPELKGRLDKAVEVEVDKYRKSKTKTQSNGEIMDGRVNGNGTVKEL
;
A
#
# COMPACT_ATOMS: atom_id res chain seq x y z
N MET A 1 12.35 2.97 9.42
CA MET A 1 13.64 3.26 10.10
C MET A 1 14.83 3.32 9.13
N GLN A 2 14.82 2.67 7.96
CA GLN A 2 15.96 2.82 7.03
C GLN A 2 16.15 4.27 6.53
N GLY A 3 15.05 5.00 6.27
CA GLY A 3 15.11 6.41 5.89
C GLY A 3 15.48 7.40 7.00
N THR A 4 15.45 7.00 8.28
CA THR A 4 15.90 7.85 9.39
C THR A 4 17.41 7.74 9.64
N ASN A 5 18.03 6.66 9.13
CA ASN A 5 19.48 6.45 9.17
C ASN A 5 20.23 7.19 8.04
N THR A 6 19.53 7.82 7.09
CA THR A 6 20.16 8.58 6.02
C THR A 6 20.63 9.93 6.56
N PRO A 7 21.84 10.40 6.18
CA PRO A 7 22.26 11.75 6.51
C PRO A 7 21.29 12.79 5.92
N PRO A 8 21.28 14.04 6.42
CA PRO A 8 20.53 15.12 5.81
C PRO A 8 20.83 15.22 4.31
N LEU A 9 19.80 15.08 3.49
CA LEU A 9 19.93 15.10 2.03
C LEU A 9 19.93 16.54 1.48
N ILE A 10 19.42 17.48 2.28
CA ILE A 10 19.38 18.90 1.96
C ILE A 10 20.21 19.64 3.03
N PRO A 11 21.29 20.35 2.66
CA PRO A 11 22.04 21.18 3.59
C PRO A 11 21.21 22.42 3.92
N LEU A 12 20.44 22.34 5.01
CA LEU A 12 19.69 23.47 5.54
C LEU A 12 20.54 24.21 6.59
N PRO A 13 20.45 25.54 6.67
CA PRO A 13 21.10 26.28 7.74
C PRO A 13 20.49 25.88 9.10
N ASP A 14 21.30 25.90 10.16
CA ASP A 14 20.96 25.32 11.47
C ASP A 14 19.65 25.84 12.09
N TRP A 15 19.27 27.08 11.79
CA TRP A 15 18.03 27.71 12.27
C TRP A 15 16.76 27.15 11.63
N LEU A 16 16.86 26.46 10.49
CA LEU A 16 15.74 25.85 9.78
C LEU A 16 15.60 24.35 10.09
N ILE A 17 16.56 23.76 10.80
CA ILE A 17 16.54 22.36 11.19
C ILE A 17 15.65 22.20 12.43
N VAL A 18 14.50 21.57 12.26
CA VAL A 18 13.61 21.24 13.37
C VAL A 18 14.20 20.05 14.16
N LYS A 19 14.25 20.18 15.49
CA LYS A 19 14.72 19.12 16.39
C LYS A 19 13.96 17.81 16.12
N ASN A 20 14.68 16.71 15.94
CA ASN A 20 14.17 15.38 15.57
C ASN A 20 13.49 15.26 14.19
N LEU A 21 13.56 16.30 13.36
CA LEU A 21 13.07 16.28 11.97
C LEU A 21 14.15 16.83 11.01
N PRO A 22 15.36 16.23 10.99
CA PRO A 22 16.35 16.58 9.97
C PRO A 22 15.79 16.27 8.58
N PRO A 23 16.24 16.95 7.51
CA PRO A 23 15.81 16.69 6.13
C PRO A 23 16.47 15.41 5.57
N ASN A 24 16.31 14.30 6.29
CA ASN A 24 16.70 12.96 5.87
C ASN A 24 15.58 12.34 5.01
N LEU A 25 15.85 11.15 4.47
CA LEU A 25 14.90 10.48 3.59
C LEU A 25 13.55 10.21 4.28
N GLY A 26 13.55 9.92 5.58
CA GLY A 26 12.35 9.71 6.39
C GLY A 26 11.45 10.95 6.43
N THR A 27 12.02 12.11 6.75
CA THR A 27 11.29 13.39 6.80
C THR A 27 10.80 13.81 5.41
N ILE A 28 11.59 13.62 4.36
CA ILE A 28 11.18 13.93 2.97
C ILE A 28 10.01 13.03 2.54
N THR A 29 10.11 11.73 2.85
CA THR A 29 9.04 10.77 2.54
C THR A 29 7.76 11.15 3.28
N PHE A 30 7.86 11.49 4.56
CA PHE A 30 6.74 12.00 5.34
C PHE A 30 6.10 13.23 4.67
N LEU A 31 6.88 14.25 4.29
CA LEU A 31 6.35 15.47 3.68
C LEU A 31 5.64 15.18 2.36
N LEU A 32 6.18 14.27 1.55
CA LEU A 32 5.55 13.81 0.33
C LEU A 32 4.19 13.16 0.62
N TYR A 33 4.12 12.19 1.55
CA TYR A 33 2.87 11.51 1.91
C TYR A 33 1.84 12.47 2.51
N ALA A 34 2.25 13.36 3.42
CA ALA A 34 1.36 14.35 4.02
C ALA A 34 0.78 15.29 2.95
N THR A 35 1.61 15.76 2.02
CA THR A 35 1.16 16.63 0.91
C THR A 35 0.18 15.89 0.00
N LEU A 36 0.52 14.66 -0.43
CA LEU A 36 -0.34 13.85 -1.29
C LEU A 36 -1.71 13.58 -0.63
N TYR A 37 -1.73 13.26 0.66
CA TYR A 37 -2.97 12.96 1.37
C TYR A 37 -3.83 14.19 1.62
N VAL A 38 -3.24 15.34 1.94
CA VAL A 38 -3.97 16.60 2.06
C VAL A 38 -4.55 17.05 0.72
N LEU A 39 -3.80 16.88 -0.38
CA LEU A 39 -4.30 17.18 -1.72
C LEU A 39 -5.48 16.29 -2.13
N MET A 40 -5.49 15.03 -1.66
CA MET A 40 -6.54 14.09 -1.99
C MET A 40 -7.80 14.30 -1.14
N GLU A 41 -7.64 14.49 0.17
CA GLU A 41 -8.72 14.85 1.08
C GLU A 41 -8.17 15.77 2.18
N PRO A 42 -8.48 17.08 2.15
CA PRO A 42 -7.85 18.05 3.05
C PRO A 42 -8.10 17.83 4.54
N VAL A 43 -9.25 17.27 4.92
CA VAL A 43 -9.66 17.08 6.32
C VAL A 43 -9.01 15.82 6.90
N ALA A 44 -9.19 14.67 6.25
CA ALA A 44 -8.60 13.40 6.61
C ALA A 44 -7.06 13.43 6.51
N GLY A 45 -6.51 14.04 5.44
CA GLY A 45 -5.08 14.26 5.30
C GLY A 45 -4.55 15.23 6.36
N GLY A 46 -5.29 16.30 6.65
CA GLY A 46 -4.95 17.27 7.71
C GLY A 46 -4.95 16.66 9.10
N LEU A 47 -5.88 15.74 9.41
CA LEU A 47 -5.90 14.98 10.67
C LEU A 47 -4.75 13.97 10.78
N LEU A 48 -4.36 13.37 9.66
CA LEU A 48 -3.27 12.38 9.62
C LEU A 48 -1.89 13.02 9.70
N ALA A 49 -1.72 14.23 9.14
CA ALA A 49 -0.46 14.96 9.12
C ALA A 49 0.24 15.12 10.48
N PRO A 50 -0.41 15.58 11.57
CA PRO A 50 0.24 15.69 12.89
C PRO A 50 0.61 14.34 13.48
N ILE A 51 -0.16 13.29 13.23
CA ILE A 51 0.15 11.91 13.67
C ILE A 51 1.43 11.43 12.98
N LEU A 52 1.51 11.61 11.66
CA LEU A 52 2.68 11.23 10.87
C LEU A 52 3.92 12.07 11.21
N LEU A 53 3.75 13.36 11.53
CA LEU A 53 4.82 14.23 12.05
C LEU A 53 5.37 13.69 13.37
N GLY A 54 4.49 13.41 14.33
CA GLY A 54 4.87 12.88 15.64
C GLY A 54 5.58 11.53 15.51
N TRP A 55 5.08 10.66 14.63
CA TRP A 55 5.72 9.37 14.35
C TRP A 55 7.12 9.52 13.73
N THR A 56 7.27 10.41 12.77
CA THR A 56 8.58 10.68 12.12
C THR A 56 9.57 11.25 13.13
N ALA A 57 9.14 12.19 13.97
CA ALA A 57 9.98 12.76 15.02
C ALA A 57 10.40 11.71 16.06
N LEU A 58 9.47 10.84 16.48
CA LEU A 58 9.76 9.74 17.39
C LEU A 58 10.73 8.72 16.77
N ALA A 59 10.50 8.34 15.50
CA ALA A 59 11.36 7.41 14.79
C ALA A 59 12.80 7.94 14.66
N ASN A 60 12.96 9.22 14.29
CA ASN A 60 14.28 9.86 14.27
C ASN A 60 14.92 9.86 15.66
N HIS A 61 14.17 10.19 16.72
CA HIS A 61 14.70 10.19 18.09
C HIS A 61 15.15 8.80 18.56
N ILE A 62 14.38 7.75 18.28
CA ILE A 62 14.72 6.37 18.63
C ILE A 62 15.95 5.93 17.84
N THR A 63 16.01 6.24 16.54
CA THR A 63 17.16 5.87 15.69
C THR A 63 18.44 6.57 16.14
N THR A 64 18.40 7.84 16.57
CA THR A 64 19.60 8.52 17.07
C THR A 64 20.06 8.01 18.44
N THR A 65 19.15 7.50 19.26
CA THR A 65 19.45 7.09 20.64
C THR A 65 19.82 5.61 20.74
N PHE A 66 19.22 4.74 19.92
CA PHE A 66 19.35 3.28 19.99
C PHE A 66 19.54 2.64 18.62
N VAL A 67 20.53 3.11 17.85
CA VAL A 67 20.76 2.75 16.43
C VAL A 67 20.67 1.24 16.17
N SER A 68 21.42 0.41 16.94
CA SER A 68 21.52 -1.03 16.69
C SER A 68 20.22 -1.79 17.02
N THR A 69 19.64 -1.51 18.19
CA THR A 69 18.41 -2.17 18.66
C THR A 69 17.19 -1.78 17.82
N ALA A 70 17.08 -0.50 17.45
CA ALA A 70 15.97 0.01 16.65
C ALA A 70 15.96 -0.62 15.25
N ASN A 71 17.12 -0.77 14.62
CA ASN A 71 17.24 -1.39 13.31
C ASN A 71 16.92 -2.89 13.34
N TYR A 72 17.29 -3.60 14.40
CA TYR A 72 16.96 -5.01 14.58
C TYR A 72 15.44 -5.24 14.64
N TRP A 73 14.73 -4.48 15.48
CA TRP A 73 13.28 -4.56 15.57
C TRP A 73 12.59 -4.11 14.29
N ALA A 74 13.08 -3.04 13.65
CA ALA A 74 12.55 -2.59 12.38
C ALA A 74 12.66 -3.65 11.28
N LEU A 75 13.79 -4.36 11.21
CA LEU A 75 13.98 -5.46 10.27
C LEU A 75 13.05 -6.63 10.58
N GLY A 76 12.92 -7.01 11.86
CA GLY A 76 12.02 -8.06 12.30
C GLY A 76 10.56 -7.78 11.94
N ILE A 77 10.08 -6.56 12.23
CA ILE A 77 8.72 -6.12 11.87
C ILE A 77 8.55 -6.09 10.35
N HIS A 78 9.57 -5.64 9.61
CA HIS A 78 9.51 -5.59 8.15
C HIS A 78 9.35 -6.99 7.55
N ILE A 79 10.16 -7.95 7.98
CA ILE A 79 10.07 -9.34 7.52
C ILE A 79 8.72 -9.95 7.90
N ALA A 80 8.26 -9.74 9.14
CA ALA A 80 6.96 -10.23 9.59
C ALA A 80 5.79 -9.66 8.76
N ALA A 81 5.85 -8.36 8.44
CA ALA A 81 4.85 -7.70 7.61
C ALA A 81 4.81 -8.28 6.18
N TRP A 82 5.98 -8.53 5.57
CA TRP A 82 6.07 -9.18 4.26
C TRP A 82 5.53 -10.61 4.28
N ILE A 83 5.85 -11.40 5.31
CA ILE A 83 5.29 -12.74 5.48
C ILE A 83 3.77 -12.69 5.59
N ALA A 84 3.23 -11.78 6.40
CA ALA A 84 1.79 -11.59 6.53
C ALA A 84 1.14 -11.17 5.19
N GLN A 85 1.78 -10.29 4.41
CA GLN A 85 1.32 -9.90 3.08
C GLN A 85 1.31 -11.10 2.11
N PHE A 86 2.37 -11.90 2.06
CA PHE A 86 2.43 -13.08 1.21
C PHE A 86 1.42 -14.16 1.62
N ILE A 87 1.20 -14.36 2.92
CA ILE A 87 0.18 -15.30 3.41
C ILE A 87 -1.22 -14.79 3.05
N GLY A 88 -1.50 -13.50 3.29
CA GLY A 88 -2.80 -12.90 2.94
C GLY A 88 -3.11 -13.02 1.45
N HIS A 89 -2.21 -12.57 0.59
CA HIS A 89 -2.44 -12.61 -0.86
C HIS A 89 -2.32 -14.02 -1.46
N GLY A 90 -1.37 -14.84 -0.96
CA GLY A 90 -1.11 -16.18 -1.47
C GLY A 90 -2.11 -17.23 -1.02
N ALA A 91 -2.54 -17.21 0.24
CA ALA A 91 -3.44 -18.22 0.80
C ALA A 91 -4.93 -17.86 0.68
N PHE A 92 -5.30 -16.57 0.80
CA PHE A 92 -6.70 -16.16 0.80
C PHE A 92 -7.19 -15.62 -0.55
N GLU A 93 -6.32 -15.07 -1.39
CA GLU A 93 -6.76 -14.46 -2.66
C GLU A 93 -6.39 -15.29 -3.89
N GLY A 94 -5.28 -16.03 -3.90
CA GLY A 94 -4.87 -16.89 -5.02
C GLY A 94 -4.74 -16.12 -6.35
N ARG A 95 -4.38 -14.83 -6.29
CA ARG A 95 -4.22 -13.92 -7.42
C ARG A 95 -2.73 -13.70 -7.63
N ALA A 96 -2.25 -13.82 -8.88
CA ALA A 96 -1.00 -13.16 -9.24
C ALA A 96 -1.18 -11.65 -8.99
N PRO A 97 -0.18 -10.94 -8.47
CA PRO A 97 -0.34 -9.54 -8.11
C PRO A 97 -0.72 -8.75 -9.37
N ALA A 98 -2.00 -8.37 -9.50
CA ALA A 98 -2.53 -7.46 -10.53
C ALA A 98 -2.02 -6.01 -10.35
N LEU A 99 -0.94 -5.91 -9.59
CA LEU A 99 -0.35 -4.73 -9.01
C LEU A 99 0.82 -4.24 -9.86
N LEU A 100 1.34 -4.97 -10.84
CA LEU A 100 2.50 -4.48 -11.61
C LEU A 100 2.18 -3.27 -12.49
N ASP A 101 0.94 -3.16 -12.99
CA ASP A 101 0.55 -2.05 -13.87
C ASP A 101 0.13 -0.78 -13.11
N ASN A 102 -0.19 -0.88 -11.82
CA ASN A 102 -0.61 0.26 -10.99
C ASN A 102 -0.11 0.19 -9.54
N LEU A 103 1.06 -0.42 -9.32
CA LEU A 103 1.63 -0.70 -7.99
C LEU A 103 1.76 0.60 -7.20
N THR A 104 2.27 1.62 -7.88
CA THR A 104 2.57 2.92 -7.30
C THR A 104 1.29 3.57 -6.75
N GLN A 105 0.23 3.63 -7.55
CA GLN A 105 -1.04 4.19 -7.10
C GLN A 105 -1.66 3.34 -5.98
N ALA A 106 -1.65 2.02 -6.12
CA ALA A 106 -2.18 1.13 -5.08
C ALA A 106 -1.40 1.24 -3.76
N PHE A 107 -0.08 1.37 -3.83
CA PHE A 107 0.79 1.51 -2.66
C PHE A 107 0.61 2.85 -1.94
N PHE A 108 0.37 3.94 -2.67
CA PHE A 108 0.06 5.23 -2.07
C PHE A 108 -1.39 5.31 -1.55
N LEU A 109 -2.35 4.73 -2.27
CA LEU A 109 -3.76 4.79 -1.89
C LEU A 109 -4.14 3.80 -0.79
N ALA A 110 -3.53 2.62 -0.72
CA ALA A 110 -3.93 1.60 0.24
C ALA A 110 -3.79 2.03 1.72
N PRO A 111 -2.67 2.65 2.15
CA PRO A 111 -2.57 3.16 3.52
C PRO A 111 -3.60 4.26 3.81
N PHE A 112 -3.88 5.12 2.82
CA PHE A 112 -4.90 6.15 2.96
C PHE A 112 -6.31 5.56 3.04
N PHE A 113 -6.59 4.49 2.29
CA PHE A 113 -7.87 3.79 2.34
C PHE A 113 -8.14 3.24 3.75
N VAL A 114 -7.15 2.59 4.37
CA VAL A 114 -7.28 2.10 5.75
C VAL A 114 -7.51 3.25 6.73
N TRP A 115 -6.83 4.38 6.55
CA TRP A 115 -7.08 5.57 7.36
C TRP A 115 -8.51 6.10 7.22
N MET A 116 -9.02 6.16 5.99
CA MET A 116 -10.40 6.55 5.71
C MET A 116 -11.41 5.58 6.34
N GLU A 117 -11.14 4.27 6.33
CA GLU A 117 -11.99 3.28 6.99
C GLU A 117 -12.08 3.50 8.51
N ILE A 118 -10.96 3.84 9.16
CA ILE A 118 -10.95 4.23 10.57
C ILE A 118 -11.79 5.48 10.79
N LEU A 119 -11.65 6.51 9.95
CA LEU A 119 -12.48 7.72 10.04
C LEU A 119 -13.96 7.40 9.81
N PHE A 120 -14.29 6.53 8.86
CA PHE A 120 -15.66 6.08 8.59
C PHE A 120 -16.25 5.32 9.77
N PHE A 121 -15.43 4.53 10.48
CA PHE A 121 -15.85 3.87 11.72
C PHE A 121 -16.24 4.89 12.81
N PHE A 122 -15.55 6.03 12.88
CA PHE A 122 -15.94 7.16 13.73
C PHE A 122 -17.10 8.02 13.17
N GLY A 123 -17.73 7.60 12.07
CA GLY A 123 -18.89 8.28 11.48
C GLY A 123 -18.55 9.39 10.48
N TYR A 124 -17.29 9.50 10.04
CA TYR A 124 -16.90 10.47 9.02
C TYR A 124 -17.55 10.12 7.67
N ARG A 125 -18.21 11.10 7.02
CA ARG A 125 -18.75 11.04 5.63
C ARG A 125 -19.32 9.67 5.20
N PRO A 126 -20.44 9.21 5.79
CA PRO A 126 -21.04 7.91 5.46
C PRO A 126 -21.47 7.78 3.99
N GLU A 127 -21.83 8.88 3.33
CA GLU A 127 -22.14 8.91 1.90
C GLU A 127 -20.92 8.54 1.02
N LEU A 128 -19.73 8.99 1.42
CA LEU A 128 -18.48 8.67 0.72
C LEU A 128 -18.14 7.19 0.88
N LYS A 129 -18.30 6.66 2.10
CA LYS A 129 -18.17 5.22 2.38
C LYS A 129 -19.10 4.40 1.47
N GLY A 130 -20.38 4.75 1.41
CA GLY A 130 -21.34 4.02 0.57
C GLY A 130 -21.02 4.05 -0.94
N ARG A 131 -20.44 5.15 -1.44
CA ARG A 131 -19.96 5.23 -2.83
C ARG A 131 -18.72 4.38 -3.07
N LEU A 132 -17.81 4.35 -2.09
CA LEU A 132 -16.58 3.56 -2.15
C LEU A 132 -16.88 2.06 -2.10
N ASP A 133 -17.74 1.63 -1.18
CA ASP A 133 -18.17 0.23 -1.04
C ASP A 133 -18.78 -0.28 -2.36
N LYS A 134 -19.66 0.51 -2.98
CA LYS A 134 -20.23 0.19 -4.30
C LYS A 134 -19.17 0.10 -5.40
N ALA A 135 -18.18 0.99 -5.41
CA ALA A 135 -17.10 0.95 -6.40
C ALA A 135 -16.22 -0.31 -6.23
N VAL A 136 -15.93 -0.68 -4.98
CA VAL A 136 -15.19 -1.91 -4.64
C VAL A 136 -15.96 -3.14 -5.09
N GLU A 137 -17.26 -3.21 -4.79
CA GLU A 137 -18.12 -4.32 -5.20
C GLU A 137 -18.14 -4.51 -6.73
N VAL A 138 -18.27 -3.41 -7.49
CA VAL A 138 -18.23 -3.43 -8.96
C VAL A 138 -16.90 -3.97 -9.49
N GLU A 139 -15.77 -3.58 -8.91
CA GLU A 139 -14.45 -4.07 -9.33
C GLU A 139 -14.22 -5.53 -8.95
N VAL A 140 -14.66 -5.96 -7.77
CA VAL A 140 -14.63 -7.38 -7.35
C VAL A 140 -15.47 -8.24 -8.30
N ASP A 141 -16.66 -7.78 -8.67
CA ASP A 141 -17.54 -8.48 -9.60
C ASP A 141 -16.96 -8.57 -11.02
N LYS A 142 -16.37 -7.48 -11.52
CA LYS A 142 -15.66 -7.48 -12.81
C LYS A 142 -14.54 -8.51 -12.81
N TYR A 143 -13.76 -8.57 -11.74
CA TYR A 143 -12.68 -9.55 -11.60
C TYR A 143 -13.21 -10.98 -11.53
N ARG A 144 -14.30 -11.23 -10.78
CA ARG A 144 -14.90 -12.57 -10.71
C ARG A 144 -15.33 -13.03 -12.10
N LYS A 145 -15.99 -12.15 -12.86
CA LYS A 145 -16.42 -12.41 -14.25
C LYS A 145 -15.24 -12.64 -15.20
N SER A 146 -14.15 -11.90 -15.07
CA SER A 146 -12.96 -12.10 -15.92
C SER A 146 -12.28 -13.44 -15.64
N LYS A 147 -12.22 -13.89 -14.36
CA LYS A 147 -11.68 -15.21 -14.00
C LYS A 147 -12.50 -16.35 -14.61
N THR A 148 -13.83 -16.29 -14.53
CA THR A 148 -14.73 -17.30 -15.12
C THR A 148 -14.60 -17.36 -16.65
N LYS A 149 -14.47 -16.21 -17.32
CA LYS A 149 -14.30 -16.14 -18.78
C LYS A 149 -12.95 -16.71 -19.23
N THR A 150 -11.88 -16.45 -18.50
CA THR A 150 -10.54 -17.02 -18.78
C THR A 150 -10.50 -18.53 -18.56
N GLN A 151 -11.14 -19.06 -17.51
CA GLN A 151 -11.27 -20.51 -17.29
C GLN A 151 -12.08 -21.19 -18.40
N SER A 152 -13.24 -20.63 -18.74
CA SER A 152 -14.08 -21.14 -19.84
C SER A 152 -13.33 -21.16 -21.18
N ASN A 153 -12.61 -20.10 -21.53
CA ASN A 153 -11.81 -20.08 -22.75
C ASN A 153 -10.63 -21.07 -22.72
N GLY A 154 -10.01 -21.30 -21.55
CA GLY A 154 -8.96 -22.31 -21.39
C GLY A 154 -9.45 -23.73 -21.63
N GLU A 155 -10.60 -24.10 -21.03
CA GLU A 155 -11.23 -25.42 -21.22
C GLU A 155 -11.69 -25.65 -22.67
N ILE A 156 -12.23 -24.62 -23.33
CA ILE A 156 -12.65 -24.70 -24.74
C ILE A 156 -11.44 -24.90 -25.67
N MET A 157 -10.30 -24.29 -25.36
CA MET A 157 -9.07 -24.44 -26.15
C MET A 157 -8.41 -25.82 -25.94
N ASP A 158 -8.36 -26.31 -24.70
CA ASP A 158 -7.86 -27.66 -24.39
C ASP A 158 -8.74 -28.77 -25.03
N GLY A 159 -10.07 -28.59 -24.98
CA GLY A 159 -11.01 -29.48 -25.65
C GLY A 159 -10.91 -29.49 -27.18
N ARG A 160 -10.58 -28.35 -27.81
CA ARG A 160 -10.33 -28.27 -29.26
C ARG A 160 -8.99 -28.88 -29.68
N VAL A 161 -7.96 -28.79 -28.84
CA VAL A 161 -6.65 -29.40 -29.10
C VAL A 161 -6.72 -30.93 -28.98
N ASN A 162 -7.48 -31.46 -28.01
CA ASN A 162 -7.73 -32.90 -27.89
C ASN A 162 -8.70 -33.45 -28.96
N GLY A 163 -9.59 -32.61 -29.52
CA GLY A 163 -10.62 -33.03 -30.48
C GLY A 163 -10.18 -33.18 -31.94
N ASN A 164 -8.96 -32.77 -32.31
CA ASN A 164 -8.50 -32.76 -33.71
C ASN A 164 -7.66 -33.98 -34.13
N GLY A 165 -7.57 -35.02 -33.29
CA GLY A 165 -6.78 -36.22 -33.53
C GLY A 165 -7.60 -37.45 -33.92
N THR A 166 -8.43 -37.41 -34.97
CA THR A 166 -8.84 -38.62 -35.73
C THR A 166 -9.70 -38.24 -36.94
N VAL A 167 -9.06 -37.81 -38.03
CA VAL A 167 -9.63 -38.05 -39.36
C VAL A 167 -8.99 -39.36 -39.82
N LYS A 168 -9.71 -40.47 -39.61
CA LYS A 168 -9.36 -41.75 -40.26
C LYS A 168 -9.56 -41.54 -41.75
N GLU A 169 -8.46 -41.47 -42.50
CA GLU A 169 -8.48 -41.64 -43.94
C GLU A 169 -9.08 -43.03 -44.24
N LEU A 170 -10.14 -43.04 -45.05
CA LEU A 170 -10.73 -44.21 -45.70
C LEU A 170 -10.22 -44.28 -47.13
#